data_AF-X1B7X5-F1
#
_entry.id   AF-X1B7X5-F1
#
_cell.length_a   1.000
_cell.length_b   1.000
_cell.length_c   1.000
_cell.angle_alpha   90.00
_cell.angle_beta   90.00
_cell.angle_gamma   90.00
#
_symmetry.space_group_name_H-M   'P 1'
#
loop_
_entity.id
_entity.type
_entity.pdbx_description
1 polymer ?
#
loop_
_entity_poly.entity_id
_entity_poly.type
_entity_poly.pdbx_seq_one_letter_code
_entity_poly.pdbx_strand_id
1 'polypeptide(L)'
;MGLSFKFDLTKVYDIRTQYVQTKIPLAGYFFNWMGYVVNVAFFALFINKKKWIFAALIAVLQLLLFSATGNKTFLFALPFALALMWLASRKNPLFYIAVGMTATVILGMLSYWIVDDIWISSLFTRRTLLVPAHLAFYYFDFFSSNGPIFLSHSIFRFFLNYPYSLNPPHLIAMVYFNKPETAANNGIVGDAFMNFGFIGLVFWSILLVIILKLVDSCSKGKDIKIGIAVVALSVIALTNSALLTCLLTHG
;
A
#
# COMPACT_ATOMS: atom_id res chain seq x y z
N MET A 1 -24.36 -3.07 -17.23
CA MET A 1 -23.57 -1.85 -16.96
C MET A 1 -24.49 -0.85 -16.26
N GLY A 2 -24.34 -0.69 -14.95
CA GLY A 2 -25.05 0.32 -14.18
C GLY A 2 -24.20 0.66 -12.96
N LEU A 3 -23.69 1.88 -12.90
CA LEU A 3 -22.99 2.41 -11.73
C LEU A 3 -24.01 2.58 -10.60
N SER A 4 -24.23 1.51 -9.84
CA SER A 4 -24.99 1.59 -8.60
C SER A 4 -24.07 2.17 -7.53
N PHE A 5 -24.29 3.43 -7.16
CA PHE A 5 -23.63 4.07 -6.02
C PHE A 5 -24.01 3.35 -4.74
N LYS A 6 -23.18 2.41 -4.29
CA LYS A 6 -23.35 1.69 -3.03
C LYS A 6 -22.30 2.17 -2.04
N PHE A 7 -22.64 3.22 -1.28
CA PHE A 7 -21.82 3.75 -0.17
C PHE A 7 -21.89 2.89 1.11
N ASP A 8 -22.12 1.59 0.96
CA ASP A 8 -22.23 0.68 2.11
C ASP A 8 -20.87 0.01 2.35
N LEU A 9 -20.20 0.42 3.42
CA LEU A 9 -18.86 -0.08 3.80
C LEU A 9 -18.84 -1.59 4.09
N THR A 10 -20.01 -2.22 4.26
CA THR A 10 -20.18 -3.66 4.46
C THR A 10 -20.15 -4.47 3.15
N LYS A 11 -20.56 -3.87 2.02
CA LYS A 11 -20.65 -4.53 0.70
C LYS A 11 -19.39 -4.42 -0.15
N VAL A 12 -18.32 -3.89 0.44
CA VAL A 12 -17.00 -3.74 -0.20
C VAL A 12 -16.47 -5.08 -0.74
N TYR A 13 -16.70 -6.18 -0.01
CA TYR A 13 -16.24 -7.50 -0.43
C TYR A 13 -17.04 -8.04 -1.63
N ASP A 14 -18.34 -7.79 -1.69
CA ASP A 14 -19.21 -8.22 -2.80
C ASP A 14 -18.92 -7.44 -4.09
N ILE A 15 -18.62 -6.14 -3.96
CA ILE A 15 -18.21 -5.32 -5.11
C ILE A 15 -16.85 -5.80 -5.64
N ARG A 16 -15.94 -6.19 -4.74
CA ARG A 16 -14.62 -6.73 -5.11
C ARG A 16 -14.73 -8.08 -5.81
N THR A 17 -15.63 -8.97 -5.39
CA THR A 17 -15.85 -10.25 -6.07
C THR A 17 -16.44 -10.06 -7.46
N GLN A 18 -17.41 -9.15 -7.64
CA GLN A 18 -17.95 -8.79 -8.96
C GLN A 18 -16.89 -8.17 -9.88
N TYR A 19 -16.02 -7.31 -9.34
CA TYR A 19 -14.91 -6.74 -10.09
C TYR A 19 -13.92 -7.81 -10.57
N VAL A 20 -13.52 -8.74 -9.70
CA VAL A 20 -12.64 -9.87 -10.06
C VAL A 20 -13.29 -10.77 -11.14
N GLN A 21 -14.62 -10.94 -11.10
CA GLN A 21 -15.36 -11.72 -12.09
C GLN A 21 -15.44 -11.06 -13.47
N THR A 22 -15.31 -9.74 -13.56
CA THR A 22 -15.42 -9.01 -14.84
C THR A 22 -14.23 -9.28 -15.78
N LYS A 23 -13.12 -9.85 -15.26
CA LYS A 23 -11.95 -10.34 -16.04
C LYS A 23 -11.42 -9.37 -17.11
N ILE A 24 -11.52 -8.06 -16.91
CA ILE A 24 -10.94 -7.09 -17.84
C ILE A 24 -9.42 -7.13 -17.68
N PRO A 25 -8.65 -7.55 -18.71
CA PRO A 25 -7.21 -7.57 -18.62
C PRO A 25 -6.68 -6.15 -18.37
N LEU A 26 -5.66 -6.02 -17.50
CA LEU A 26 -4.97 -4.76 -17.17
C LEU A 26 -5.78 -3.70 -16.39
N ALA A 27 -7.10 -3.83 -16.24
CA ALA A 27 -7.92 -2.85 -15.51
C ALA A 27 -7.44 -2.63 -14.06
N GLY A 28 -6.98 -3.70 -13.39
CA GLY A 28 -6.44 -3.59 -12.03
C GLY A 28 -5.19 -2.72 -11.93
N TYR A 29 -4.29 -2.84 -12.91
CA TYR A 29 -3.08 -2.01 -12.98
C TYR A 29 -3.45 -0.55 -13.24
N PHE A 30 -4.33 -0.30 -14.23
CA PHE A 30 -4.74 1.05 -14.59
C PHE A 30 -5.46 1.76 -13.43
N PHE A 31 -6.39 1.08 -12.75
CA PHE A 31 -7.11 1.67 -11.62
C PHE A 31 -6.22 1.92 -10.41
N ASN A 32 -5.25 1.04 -10.14
CA ASN A 32 -4.26 1.30 -9.10
C ASN A 32 -3.40 2.52 -9.43
N TRP A 33 -2.84 2.60 -10.64
CA TRP A 33 -2.07 3.78 -11.07
C TRP A 33 -2.89 5.07 -11.01
N MET A 34 -4.16 5.02 -11.42
CA MET A 34 -5.07 6.15 -11.32
C MET A 34 -5.32 6.58 -9.87
N GLY A 35 -5.63 5.62 -8.99
CA GLY A 35 -6.00 5.90 -7.60
C GLY A 35 -4.82 6.26 -6.69
N TYR A 36 -3.65 5.68 -6.91
CA TYR A 36 -2.46 5.87 -6.07
C TYR A 36 -1.57 7.03 -6.53
N VAL A 37 -1.45 7.26 -7.84
CA VAL A 37 -0.48 8.22 -8.39
C VAL A 37 -1.16 9.36 -9.13
N VAL A 38 -1.93 9.07 -10.19
CA VAL A 38 -2.40 10.10 -11.14
C VAL A 38 -3.39 11.07 -10.49
N ASN A 39 -4.44 10.55 -9.85
CA ASN A 39 -5.44 11.39 -9.21
C ASN A 39 -4.82 12.19 -8.07
N VAL A 40 -3.94 11.59 -7.29
CA VAL A 40 -3.29 12.25 -6.15
C VAL A 40 -2.37 13.37 -6.63
N ALA A 41 -1.62 13.16 -7.72
CA ALA A 41 -0.79 14.17 -8.36
C ALA A 41 -1.60 15.36 -8.88
N PHE A 42 -2.65 15.09 -9.67
CA PHE A 42 -3.51 16.16 -10.20
C PHE A 42 -4.25 16.91 -9.11
N PHE A 43 -4.72 16.22 -8.08
CA PHE A 43 -5.35 16.83 -6.93
C PHE A 43 -4.40 17.80 -6.20
N ALA A 44 -3.17 17.34 -5.91
CA ALA A 44 -2.14 18.17 -5.28
C ALA A 44 -1.78 19.40 -6.14
N LEU A 45 -1.65 19.22 -7.46
CA LEU A 45 -1.39 20.30 -8.42
C LEU A 45 -2.50 21.35 -8.44
N PHE A 46 -3.77 20.92 -8.51
CA PHE A 46 -4.91 21.84 -8.59
C PHE A 46 -5.14 22.59 -7.29
N ILE A 47 -4.95 21.95 -6.14
CA ILE A 47 -5.03 22.62 -4.85
C ILE A 47 -3.93 23.67 -4.71
N ASN A 48 -2.69 23.35 -5.10
CA ASN A 48 -1.59 24.31 -5.03
C ASN A 48 -1.82 25.52 -5.96
N LYS A 49 -2.42 25.29 -7.13
CA LYS A 49 -2.81 26.35 -8.08
C LYS A 49 -4.15 27.03 -7.75
N LYS A 50 -4.78 26.73 -6.61
CA LYS A 50 -6.10 27.26 -6.19
C LYS A 50 -7.23 27.01 -7.21
N LYS A 51 -7.13 25.95 -8.03
CA LYS A 51 -8.10 25.54 -9.04
C LYS A 51 -9.13 24.55 -8.45
N TRP A 52 -9.96 25.04 -7.55
CA TRP A 52 -10.87 24.22 -6.72
C TRP A 52 -11.84 23.34 -7.51
N ILE A 53 -12.38 23.83 -8.64
CA ILE A 53 -13.31 23.08 -9.49
C ILE A 53 -12.64 21.79 -10.02
N PHE A 54 -11.41 21.89 -10.52
CA PHE A 54 -10.67 20.73 -11.01
C PHE A 54 -10.27 19.78 -9.87
N ALA A 55 -9.94 20.31 -8.70
CA ALA A 55 -9.68 19.49 -7.52
C ALA A 55 -10.92 18.69 -7.09
N ALA A 56 -12.10 19.32 -7.11
CA ALA A 56 -13.37 18.66 -6.83
C ALA A 56 -13.68 17.56 -7.85
N LEU A 57 -13.42 17.80 -9.14
CA LEU A 57 -13.58 16.78 -10.19
C LEU A 57 -12.71 15.54 -9.91
N ILE A 58 -11.44 15.74 -9.54
CA ILE A 58 -10.55 14.63 -9.17
C ILE A 58 -11.05 13.89 -7.93
N ALA A 59 -11.59 14.60 -6.93
CA ALA A 59 -12.18 13.98 -5.75
C ALA A 59 -13.37 13.08 -6.11
N VAL A 60 -14.24 13.54 -7.03
CA VAL A 60 -15.34 12.72 -7.55
C VAL A 60 -14.81 11.49 -8.29
N LEU A 61 -13.79 11.64 -9.14
CA LEU A 61 -13.17 10.50 -9.83
C LEU A 61 -12.57 9.49 -8.85
N GLN A 62 -11.96 9.95 -7.76
CA GLN A 62 -11.44 9.07 -6.71
C GLN A 62 -12.57 8.32 -5.98
N LEU A 63 -13.68 8.98 -5.68
CA LEU A 63 -14.86 8.34 -5.08
C LEU A 63 -15.48 7.31 -6.02
N LEU A 64 -15.50 7.57 -7.33
CA LEU A 64 -15.95 6.60 -8.33
C LEU A 64 -15.01 5.39 -8.39
N LEU A 65 -13.69 5.59 -8.34
CA LEU A 65 -12.73 4.49 -8.26
C LEU A 65 -12.91 3.66 -6.98
N PHE A 66 -13.15 4.30 -5.85
CA PHE A 66 -13.49 3.60 -4.61
C PHE A 66 -14.78 2.78 -4.77
N SER A 67 -15.84 3.36 -5.33
CA SER A 67 -17.11 2.66 -5.54
C SER A 67 -16.98 1.49 -6.52
N ALA A 68 -16.09 1.59 -7.50
CA ALA A 68 -15.89 0.55 -8.51
C ALA A 68 -15.00 -0.61 -8.02
N THR A 69 -14.00 -0.31 -7.18
CA THR A 69 -12.99 -1.30 -6.74
C THR A 69 -13.20 -1.80 -5.32
N GLY A 70 -13.97 -1.09 -4.50
CA GLY A 70 -14.12 -1.34 -3.07
C GLY A 70 -12.84 -1.06 -2.25
N ASN A 71 -11.77 -0.53 -2.83
CA ASN A 71 -10.51 -0.38 -2.12
C ASN A 71 -10.52 0.84 -1.17
N LYS A 72 -10.63 0.58 0.14
CA LYS A 72 -10.63 1.63 1.19
C LYS A 72 -9.44 2.58 1.10
N THR A 73 -8.29 2.14 0.60
CA THR A 73 -7.12 3.02 0.45
C THR A 73 -7.37 4.17 -0.52
N PHE A 74 -8.20 3.98 -1.56
CA PHE A 74 -8.55 5.05 -2.49
C PHE A 74 -9.38 6.14 -1.84
N LEU A 75 -10.26 5.78 -0.90
CA LEU A 75 -11.07 6.74 -0.15
C LEU A 75 -10.19 7.67 0.70
N PHE A 76 -9.20 7.11 1.38
CA PHE A 76 -8.30 7.86 2.28
C PHE A 76 -7.11 8.50 1.57
N ALA A 77 -6.86 8.18 0.30
CA ALA A 77 -5.74 8.69 -0.49
C ALA A 77 -5.68 10.24 -0.54
N LEU A 78 -6.78 10.91 -0.88
CA LEU A 78 -6.79 12.37 -1.02
C LEU A 78 -6.72 13.11 0.33
N PRO A 79 -7.49 12.72 1.37
CA PRO A 79 -7.31 13.29 2.71
C PRO A 79 -5.89 13.11 3.25
N PHE A 80 -5.29 11.95 2.99
CA PHE A 80 -3.91 11.67 3.40
C PHE A 80 -2.90 12.55 2.68
N ALA A 81 -3.03 12.71 1.35
CA ALA A 81 -2.19 13.62 0.58
C ALA A 81 -2.30 15.08 1.08
N LEU A 82 -3.51 15.54 1.41
CA LEU A 82 -3.72 16.87 2.01
C LEU A 82 -3.02 17.04 3.35
N ALA A 83 -3.16 16.05 4.23
CA ALA A 83 -2.52 16.09 5.55
C ALA A 83 -1.00 16.20 5.40
N LEU A 84 -0.41 15.47 4.45
CA LEU A 84 1.03 15.54 4.17
C LEU A 84 1.46 16.85 3.52
N MET A 85 0.69 17.39 2.57
CA MET A 85 0.96 18.72 1.98
C MET A 85 0.93 19.82 3.04
N TRP A 86 -0.04 19.74 3.96
CA TRP A 86 -0.17 20.65 5.10
C TRP A 86 1.02 20.52 6.05
N LEU A 87 1.41 19.29 6.36
CA LEU A 87 2.54 18.98 7.22
C LEU A 87 3.87 19.47 6.63
N ALA A 88 4.08 19.27 5.33
CA ALA A 88 5.24 19.76 4.59
C ALA A 88 5.33 21.30 4.57
N SER A 89 4.24 22.01 4.84
CA SER A 89 4.24 23.47 4.96
C SER A 89 4.64 23.98 6.36
N ARG A 90 4.83 23.09 7.34
CA ARG A 90 5.22 23.45 8.71
C ARG A 90 6.73 23.54 8.86
N LYS A 91 7.19 24.37 9.81
CA LYS A 91 8.63 24.58 10.09
C LYS A 91 9.35 23.30 10.55
N ASN A 92 8.65 22.42 11.29
CA ASN A 92 9.22 21.17 11.78
C ASN A 92 8.25 20.00 11.51
N PRO A 93 8.20 19.46 10.27
CA PRO A 93 7.29 18.38 9.91
C PRO A 93 7.55 17.10 10.70
N LEU A 94 8.81 16.78 10.99
CA LEU A 94 9.20 15.57 11.72
C LEU A 94 8.62 15.55 13.14
N PHE A 95 8.62 16.69 13.84
CA PHE A 95 8.01 16.79 15.17
C PHE A 95 6.52 16.44 15.14
N TYR A 96 5.76 16.99 14.18
CA TYR A 96 4.32 16.70 14.06
C TYR A 96 4.06 15.24 13.64
N ILE A 97 4.91 14.64 12.81
CA ILE A 97 4.82 13.19 12.50
C ILE A 97 5.03 12.38 13.76
N ALA A 98 6.09 12.66 14.52
CA ALA A 98 6.41 11.95 15.75
C ALA A 98 5.27 12.09 16.79
N VAL A 99 4.77 13.31 17.01
CA VAL A 99 3.61 13.55 17.89
C VAL A 99 2.38 12.81 17.39
N GLY A 100 2.09 12.81 16.09
CA GLY A 100 0.95 12.10 15.50
C GLY A 100 1.04 10.58 15.67
N MET A 101 2.22 10.00 15.45
CA MET A 101 2.46 8.57 15.67
C MET A 101 2.32 8.21 17.15
N THR A 102 2.93 8.99 18.05
CA THR A 102 2.82 8.79 19.50
C THR A 102 1.37 8.91 19.97
N ALA A 103 0.65 9.93 19.50
CA ALA A 103 -0.77 10.11 19.82
C ALA A 103 -1.60 8.92 19.31
N THR A 104 -1.31 8.41 18.12
CA THR A 104 -2.00 7.22 17.57
C THR A 104 -1.78 5.99 18.44
N VAL A 105 -0.55 5.77 18.91
CA VAL A 105 -0.23 4.66 19.83
C VAL A 105 -0.94 4.83 21.17
N ILE A 106 -0.90 6.03 21.77
CA ILE A 106 -1.58 6.33 23.04
C ILE A 106 -3.09 6.14 22.91
N LEU A 107 -3.70 6.65 21.86
CA LEU A 107 -5.14 6.48 21.61
C LEU A 107 -5.51 5.01 21.43
N GLY A 108 -4.68 4.23 20.73
CA GLY A 108 -4.87 2.78 20.61
C GLY A 108 -4.73 2.04 21.95
N MET A 109 -3.85 2.51 22.84
CA MET A 109 -3.75 1.96 24.20
C MET A 109 -4.97 2.34 25.04
N LEU A 110 -5.37 3.62 25.03
CA LEU A 110 -6.51 4.12 25.79
C LEU A 110 -7.83 3.48 25.32
N SER A 111 -8.02 3.26 24.02
CA SER A 111 -9.22 2.59 23.51
C SER A 111 -9.35 1.17 24.04
N TYR A 112 -8.24 0.44 24.14
CA TYR A 112 -8.20 -0.90 24.71
C TYR A 112 -8.59 -0.88 26.19
N TRP A 113 -8.04 0.07 26.97
CA TRP A 113 -8.31 0.17 28.40
C TRP A 113 -9.74 0.61 28.76
N ILE A 114 -10.37 1.48 27.96
CA ILE A 114 -11.68 2.08 28.30
C ILE A 114 -12.85 1.26 27.76
N VAL A 115 -12.73 0.70 26.56
CA VAL A 115 -13.86 0.11 25.83
C VAL A 115 -13.76 -1.42 25.78
N ASP A 116 -12.63 -2.00 26.21
CA ASP A 116 -12.25 -3.40 25.99
C ASP A 116 -12.37 -3.81 24.50
N ASP A 117 -12.41 -2.81 23.62
CA ASP A 117 -12.63 -2.97 22.20
C ASP A 117 -11.29 -2.99 21.47
N ILE A 118 -10.96 -4.17 21.01
CA ILE A 118 -9.74 -4.48 20.26
C ILE A 118 -9.74 -3.76 18.90
N TRP A 119 -10.88 -3.30 18.37
CA TRP A 119 -10.98 -2.81 17.00
C TRP A 119 -10.12 -1.57 16.70
N ILE A 120 -10.18 -0.53 17.52
CA ILE A 120 -9.48 0.73 17.25
C ILE A 120 -7.97 0.58 17.46
N SER A 121 -7.59 -0.08 18.56
CA SER A 121 -6.20 -0.45 18.86
C SER A 121 -5.62 -1.36 17.78
N SER A 122 -6.41 -2.31 17.29
CA SER A 122 -5.99 -3.24 16.25
C SER A 122 -5.88 -2.58 14.87
N LEU A 123 -6.70 -1.60 14.55
CA LEU A 123 -6.71 -0.97 13.23
C LEU A 123 -5.50 -0.07 13.01
N PHE A 124 -5.10 0.70 14.03
CA PHE A 124 -3.99 1.63 13.90
C PHE A 124 -2.67 1.00 14.33
N THR A 125 -2.53 0.61 15.60
CA THR A 125 -1.24 0.12 16.13
C THR A 125 -0.87 -1.24 15.56
N ARG A 126 -1.78 -2.23 15.69
CA ARG A 126 -1.49 -3.60 15.24
C ARG A 126 -1.35 -3.68 13.73
N ARG A 127 -2.28 -3.12 12.95
CA ARG A 127 -2.30 -3.32 11.50
C ARG A 127 -1.24 -2.52 10.73
N THR A 128 -0.83 -1.35 11.22
CA THR A 128 0.17 -0.53 10.50
C THR A 128 1.61 -0.82 10.91
N LEU A 129 1.84 -1.20 12.18
CA LEU A 129 3.20 -1.42 12.70
C LEU A 129 3.50 -2.90 12.95
N LEU A 130 2.64 -3.61 13.67
CA LEU A 130 2.95 -4.98 14.13
C LEU A 130 2.69 -6.05 13.06
N VAL A 131 1.60 -5.93 12.30
CA VAL A 131 1.22 -6.94 11.29
C VAL A 131 2.27 -7.07 10.19
N PRO A 132 2.78 -5.99 9.56
CA PRO A 132 3.82 -6.13 8.54
C PRO A 132 5.09 -6.78 9.10
N ALA A 133 5.50 -6.44 10.32
CA ALA A 133 6.66 -7.04 10.99
C ALA A 133 6.44 -8.53 11.28
N HIS A 134 5.25 -8.89 11.77
CA HIS A 134 4.87 -10.27 12.06
C HIS A 134 4.79 -11.13 10.79
N LEU A 135 4.25 -10.58 9.71
CA LEU A 135 4.22 -11.23 8.41
C LEU A 135 5.63 -11.41 7.84
N ALA A 136 6.51 -10.42 7.97
CA ALA A 136 7.91 -10.57 7.57
C ALA A 136 8.60 -11.73 8.30
N PHE A 137 8.30 -11.92 9.59
CA PHE A 137 8.82 -13.05 10.36
C PHE A 137 8.29 -14.41 9.86
N TYR A 138 7.01 -14.52 9.50
CA TYR A 138 6.48 -15.77 8.93
C TYR A 138 7.10 -16.12 7.57
N TYR A 139 7.40 -15.12 6.75
CA TYR A 139 8.16 -15.36 5.52
C TYR A 139 9.58 -15.84 5.83
N PHE A 140 10.23 -15.23 6.83
CA PHE A 140 11.55 -15.69 7.27
C PHE A 140 11.52 -17.15 7.74
N ASP A 141 10.62 -17.50 8.65
CA ASP A 141 10.50 -18.83 9.24
C ASP A 141 10.25 -19.91 8.17
N PHE A 142 9.32 -19.66 7.24
CA PHE A 142 9.03 -20.59 6.15
C PHE A 142 10.17 -20.73 5.15
N PHE A 143 10.72 -19.62 4.63
CA PHE A 143 11.74 -19.66 3.58
C PHE A 143 13.15 -19.95 4.09
N SER A 144 13.39 -19.84 5.40
CA SER A 144 14.63 -20.33 6.03
C SER A 144 14.72 -21.86 5.94
N SER A 145 13.60 -22.56 6.13
CA SER A 145 13.55 -24.03 6.08
C SER A 145 13.39 -24.58 4.66
N ASN A 146 12.66 -23.88 3.79
CA ASN A 146 12.33 -24.37 2.44
C ASN A 146 13.21 -23.78 1.32
N GLY A 147 14.06 -22.81 1.64
CA GLY A 147 14.97 -22.16 0.69
C GLY A 147 14.34 -21.06 -0.17
N PRO A 148 15.17 -20.24 -0.84
CA PRO A 148 14.74 -19.10 -1.64
C PRO A 148 14.08 -19.52 -2.97
N ILE A 149 13.12 -18.73 -3.45
CA ILE A 149 12.37 -19.01 -4.68
C ILE A 149 12.80 -18.19 -5.91
N PHE A 150 13.75 -17.26 -5.77
CA PHE A 150 14.37 -16.52 -6.88
C PHE A 150 13.38 -15.89 -7.86
N LEU A 151 12.32 -15.21 -7.39
CA LEU A 151 11.31 -14.56 -8.23
C LEU A 151 10.58 -15.48 -9.23
N SER A 152 10.64 -16.81 -9.04
CA SER A 152 9.95 -17.78 -9.91
C SER A 152 8.42 -17.63 -9.89
N HIS A 153 7.87 -16.98 -8.86
CA HIS A 153 6.44 -16.64 -8.77
C HIS A 153 6.04 -15.38 -9.58
N SER A 154 7.01 -14.64 -10.14
CA SER A 154 6.80 -13.33 -10.77
C SER A 154 7.56 -13.25 -12.11
N ILE A 155 8.54 -12.36 -12.25
CA ILE A 155 9.24 -12.06 -13.51
C ILE A 155 9.98 -13.29 -14.06
N PHE A 156 10.53 -14.13 -13.19
CA PHE A 156 11.30 -15.32 -13.60
C PHE A 156 10.43 -16.57 -13.76
N ARG A 157 9.10 -16.45 -13.76
CA ARG A 157 8.18 -17.58 -13.98
C ARG A 157 8.40 -18.32 -15.30
N PHE A 158 8.93 -17.65 -16.32
CA PHE A 158 9.24 -18.28 -17.61
C PHE A 158 10.55 -19.06 -17.62
N PHE A 159 11.45 -18.78 -16.67
CA PHE A 159 12.79 -19.38 -16.61
C PHE A 159 12.94 -20.39 -15.46
N LEU A 160 12.18 -20.21 -14.39
CA LEU A 160 12.27 -21.00 -13.17
C LEU A 160 10.90 -21.55 -12.80
N ASN A 161 10.87 -22.84 -12.45
CA ASN A 161 9.66 -23.48 -11.97
C ASN A 161 9.40 -23.08 -10.51
N TYR A 162 8.23 -22.50 -10.27
CA TYR A 162 7.78 -22.20 -8.92
C TYR A 162 7.33 -23.49 -8.21
N PRO A 163 7.91 -23.85 -7.04
CA PRO A 163 7.70 -25.17 -6.45
C PRO A 163 6.38 -25.31 -5.67
N TYR A 164 5.56 -24.25 -5.57
CA TYR A 164 4.32 -24.26 -4.79
C TYR A 164 3.08 -24.02 -5.67
N SER A 165 1.92 -24.49 -5.22
CA SER A 165 0.64 -24.33 -5.92
C SER A 165 -0.02 -22.96 -5.70
N LEU A 166 0.32 -22.28 -4.60
CA LEU A 166 -0.25 -20.99 -4.20
C LEU A 166 0.80 -19.89 -4.29
N ASN A 167 0.39 -18.70 -4.73
CA ASN A 167 1.26 -17.52 -4.67
C ASN A 167 1.70 -17.22 -3.22
N PRO A 168 2.87 -16.60 -3.00
CA PRO A 168 3.45 -16.47 -1.67
C PRO A 168 2.52 -15.88 -0.57
N PRO A 169 1.71 -14.83 -0.83
CA PRO A 169 0.78 -14.32 0.17
C PRO A 169 -0.30 -15.32 0.59
N HIS A 170 -0.76 -16.17 -0.33
CA HIS A 170 -1.77 -17.20 -0.04
C HIS A 170 -1.13 -18.46 0.55
N LEU A 171 0.11 -18.79 0.16
CA LEU A 171 0.88 -19.88 0.74
C LEU A 171 1.13 -19.63 2.24
N ILE A 172 1.64 -18.46 2.60
CA ILE A 172 1.88 -18.11 4.00
C ILE A 172 0.56 -18.03 4.78
N ALA A 173 -0.52 -17.55 4.15
CA ALA A 173 -1.85 -17.56 4.76
C ALA A 173 -2.38 -18.98 5.04
N MET A 174 -2.13 -19.91 4.13
CA MET A 174 -2.47 -21.33 4.32
C MET A 174 -1.67 -21.94 5.47
N VAL A 175 -0.35 -21.75 5.50
CA VAL A 175 0.54 -22.40 6.48
C VAL A 175 0.31 -21.89 7.90
N TYR A 176 0.22 -20.58 8.12
CA TYR A 176 0.18 -20.01 9.48
C TYR A 176 -1.23 -19.66 9.96
N PHE A 177 -2.19 -19.48 9.05
CA PHE A 177 -3.56 -19.07 9.41
C PHE A 177 -4.64 -20.06 8.97
N ASN A 178 -4.27 -21.13 8.25
CA ASN A 178 -5.20 -22.12 7.68
C ASN A 178 -6.34 -21.49 6.86
N LYS A 179 -6.04 -20.37 6.18
CA LYS A 179 -7.01 -19.55 5.43
C LYS A 179 -6.43 -19.14 4.06
N PRO A 180 -6.37 -20.06 3.08
CA PRO A 180 -5.77 -19.80 1.78
C PRO A 180 -6.49 -18.69 1.00
N GLU A 181 -7.77 -18.44 1.25
CA GLU A 181 -8.56 -17.33 0.70
C GLU A 181 -8.10 -15.94 1.16
N THR A 182 -7.29 -15.86 2.23
CA THR A 182 -6.71 -14.60 2.70
C THR A 182 -5.31 -14.40 2.13
N ALA A 183 -4.90 -13.13 1.99
CA ALA A 183 -3.57 -12.78 1.49
C ALA A 183 -2.71 -12.22 2.63
N ALA A 184 -1.68 -12.96 3.03
CA ALA A 184 -0.64 -12.53 3.95
C ALA A 184 0.39 -11.66 3.22
N ASN A 185 -0.02 -10.43 2.90
CA ASN A 185 0.81 -9.49 2.15
C ASN A 185 2.02 -9.03 2.98
N ASN A 186 3.18 -9.00 2.35
CA ASN A 186 4.44 -8.69 3.00
C ASN A 186 5.14 -7.52 2.31
N GLY A 187 5.91 -6.75 3.07
CA GLY A 187 6.70 -5.63 2.56
C GLY A 187 8.04 -6.08 1.95
N ILE A 188 8.85 -5.08 1.59
CA ILE A 188 10.18 -5.24 0.95
C ILE A 188 11.06 -6.27 1.66
N VAL A 189 11.09 -6.28 3.00
CA VAL A 189 12.04 -7.08 3.77
C VAL A 189 11.82 -8.59 3.59
N GLY A 190 10.61 -9.08 3.82
CA GLY A 190 10.39 -10.52 3.67
C GLY A 190 10.18 -10.94 2.21
N ASP A 191 9.84 -10.03 1.29
CA ASP A 191 9.95 -10.27 -0.16
C ASP A 191 11.41 -10.50 -0.58
N ALA A 192 12.33 -9.66 -0.12
CA ALA A 192 13.76 -9.81 -0.37
C ALA A 192 14.30 -11.15 0.17
N PHE A 193 13.95 -11.48 1.42
CA PHE A 193 14.38 -12.71 2.06
C PHE A 193 13.82 -13.97 1.37
N MET A 194 12.53 -13.96 1.02
CA MET A 194 11.90 -15.07 0.31
C MET A 194 12.60 -15.36 -1.03
N ASN A 195 13.03 -14.33 -1.75
CA ASN A 195 13.58 -14.52 -3.08
C ASN A 195 15.08 -14.83 -3.09
N PHE A 196 15.88 -14.28 -2.17
CA PHE A 196 17.35 -14.38 -2.19
C PHE A 196 17.99 -14.54 -0.80
N GLY A 197 17.20 -14.85 0.23
CA GLY A 197 17.67 -14.95 1.62
C GLY A 197 18.27 -13.63 2.13
N PHE A 198 19.28 -13.72 3.00
CA PHE A 198 19.95 -12.54 3.57
C PHE A 198 20.63 -11.66 2.52
N ILE A 199 21.15 -12.24 1.43
CA ILE A 199 21.75 -11.51 0.33
C ILE A 199 20.70 -10.64 -0.38
N GLY A 200 19.45 -11.12 -0.44
CA GLY A 200 18.30 -10.37 -0.95
C GLY A 200 18.10 -9.04 -0.24
N LEU A 201 18.27 -8.99 1.09
CA LEU A 201 18.09 -7.76 1.87
C LEU A 201 19.04 -6.65 1.40
N VAL A 202 20.28 -7.01 1.06
CA VAL A 202 21.28 -6.07 0.53
C VAL A 202 20.88 -5.60 -0.86
N PHE A 203 20.53 -6.51 -1.76
CA PHE A 203 20.13 -6.15 -3.13
C PHE A 203 18.86 -5.29 -3.18
N TRP A 204 17.83 -5.63 -2.41
CA TRP A 204 16.59 -4.84 -2.33
C TRP A 204 16.84 -3.46 -1.74
N SER A 205 17.75 -3.35 -0.77
CA SER A 205 18.14 -2.06 -0.20
C SER A 205 18.86 -1.17 -1.22
N ILE A 206 19.79 -1.73 -2.00
CA ILE A 206 20.48 -1.00 -3.08
C ILE A 206 19.47 -0.55 -4.14
N LEU A 207 18.57 -1.45 -4.55
CA LEU A 207 17.54 -1.14 -5.54
C LEU A 207 16.61 -0.03 -5.05
N LEU A 208 16.19 -0.07 -3.78
CA LEU A 208 15.39 0.98 -3.15
C LEU A 208 16.13 2.32 -3.15
N VAL A 209 17.42 2.36 -2.83
CA VAL A 209 18.24 3.59 -2.87
C VAL A 209 18.29 4.16 -4.29
N ILE A 210 18.45 3.32 -5.32
CA ILE A 210 18.45 3.77 -6.72
C ILE A 210 17.10 4.41 -7.07
N ILE A 211 15.98 3.75 -6.72
CA ILE A 211 14.63 4.27 -6.97
C ILE A 211 14.42 5.62 -6.27
N LEU A 212 14.79 5.73 -5.00
CA LEU A 212 14.65 6.97 -4.24
C LEU A 212 15.51 8.10 -4.84
N LYS A 213 16.72 7.81 -5.32
CA LYS A 213 17.57 8.79 -6.02
C LYS A 213 16.96 9.25 -7.35
N LEU A 214 16.28 8.36 -8.08
CA LEU A 214 15.57 8.73 -9.30
C LEU A 214 14.39 9.65 -8.98
N VAL A 215 13.61 9.32 -7.95
CA VAL A 215 12.49 10.16 -7.47
C VAL A 215 12.97 11.54 -7.03
N ASP A 216 14.06 11.62 -6.27
CA ASP A 216 14.67 12.89 -5.86
C ASP A 216 15.13 13.71 -7.06
N SER A 217 15.79 13.08 -8.03
CA SER A 217 16.24 13.74 -9.27
C SER A 217 15.07 14.30 -10.09
N CYS A 218 13.96 13.57 -10.21
CA CYS A 218 12.74 14.02 -10.88
C CYS A 218 12.02 15.15 -10.12
N SER A 219 12.22 15.23 -8.80
CA SER A 219 11.59 16.22 -7.93
C SER A 219 12.37 17.55 -7.87
N LYS A 220 13.60 17.60 -8.41
CA LYS A 220 14.41 18.83 -8.42
C LYS A 220 13.69 19.97 -9.13
N GLY A 221 13.62 21.13 -8.46
CA GLY A 221 12.97 22.34 -8.99
C GLY A 221 11.44 22.28 -9.00
N LYS A 222 10.81 21.28 -8.37
CA LYS A 222 9.36 21.17 -8.19
C LYS A 222 8.97 21.55 -6.75
N ASP A 223 7.70 21.89 -6.55
CA ASP A 223 7.17 22.14 -5.21
C ASP A 223 7.18 20.85 -4.39
N ILE A 224 7.89 20.87 -3.27
CA ILE A 224 8.05 19.74 -2.36
C ILE A 224 6.71 19.18 -1.87
N LYS A 225 5.67 20.02 -1.73
CA LYS A 225 4.33 19.56 -1.31
C LYS A 225 3.73 18.60 -2.32
N ILE A 226 3.93 18.88 -3.61
CA ILE A 226 3.43 18.02 -4.69
C ILE A 226 4.26 16.74 -4.73
N GLY A 227 5.59 16.83 -4.62
CA GLY A 227 6.47 15.67 -4.58
C GLY A 227 6.10 14.69 -3.45
N ILE A 228 5.90 15.22 -2.23
CA ILE A 228 5.50 14.41 -1.07
C ILE A 228 4.13 13.77 -1.30
N ALA A 229 3.13 14.51 -1.79
CA ALA A 229 1.80 13.96 -2.02
C ALA A 229 1.81 12.77 -3.00
N VAL A 230 2.58 12.87 -4.08
CA VAL A 230 2.67 11.83 -5.12
C VAL A 230 3.38 10.58 -4.62
N VAL A 231 4.47 10.74 -3.87
CA VAL A 231 5.31 9.62 -3.41
C VAL A 231 4.71 8.91 -2.20
N ALA A 232 3.91 9.61 -1.40
CA ALA A 232 3.45 9.12 -0.10
C ALA A 232 2.70 7.78 -0.16
N LEU A 233 1.82 7.62 -1.13
CA LEU A 233 1.02 6.40 -1.24
C LEU A 233 1.84 5.22 -1.79
N SER A 234 2.76 5.48 -2.71
CA SER A 234 3.73 4.49 -3.19
C SER A 234 4.61 3.98 -2.03
N VAL A 235 5.04 4.88 -1.14
CA VAL A 235 5.81 4.50 0.06
C VAL A 235 4.99 3.64 1.03
N ILE A 236 3.69 3.91 1.20
CA ILE A 236 2.80 3.04 1.99
C ILE A 236 2.59 1.69 1.30
N ALA A 237 2.55 1.63 -0.02
CA ALA A 237 2.49 0.37 -0.74
C ALA A 237 3.75 -0.46 -0.48
N LEU A 238 4.94 0.16 -0.47
CA LEU A 238 6.21 -0.52 -0.18
C LEU A 238 6.27 -1.18 1.19
N THR A 239 5.58 -0.66 2.20
CA THR A 239 5.54 -1.30 3.53
C THR A 239 4.63 -2.52 3.59
N ASN A 240 3.67 -2.63 2.66
CA ASN A 240 2.62 -3.64 2.68
C ASN A 240 2.65 -4.58 1.46
N SER A 241 3.58 -4.41 0.54
CA SER A 241 3.65 -5.18 -0.70
C SER A 241 5.08 -5.35 -1.18
N ALA A 242 5.31 -6.40 -1.98
CA ALA A 242 6.60 -6.70 -2.60
C ALA A 242 7.11 -5.53 -3.44
N LEU A 243 8.43 -5.35 -3.49
CA LEU A 243 9.06 -4.17 -4.11
C LEU A 243 8.70 -4.04 -5.60
N LEU A 244 8.83 -5.15 -6.35
CA LEU A 244 8.50 -5.18 -7.78
C LEU A 244 7.00 -4.99 -8.03
N THR A 245 6.16 -5.53 -7.14
CA THR A 245 4.70 -5.33 -7.21
C THR A 245 4.35 -3.87 -6.97
N CYS A 246 5.07 -3.17 -6.08
CA CYS A 246 4.84 -1.74 -5.87
C CYS A 246 5.16 -0.94 -7.13
N LEU A 247 6.32 -1.16 -7.73
CA LEU A 247 6.76 -0.45 -8.95
C LEU A 247 5.85 -0.70 -10.16
N LEU A 248 5.41 -1.94 -10.34
CA LEU A 248 4.64 -2.31 -11.54
C LEU A 248 3.15 -2.06 -11.36
N THR A 249 2.61 -2.31 -10.16
CA THR A 249 1.17 -2.38 -9.93
C THR A 249 0.62 -1.19 -9.16
N HIS A 250 1.39 -0.65 -8.22
CA HIS A 250 0.94 0.45 -7.35
C HIS A 250 1.48 1.83 -7.76
N GLY A 251 2.51 1.85 -8.62
CA GLY A 251 3.13 3.06 -9.16
C GLY A 251 4.27 3.57 -8.30
#